data_AF-A0A957RLB8-F1
#
_entry.id   AF-A0A957RLB8-F1
#
_cell.length_a   1.000
_cell.length_b   1.000
_cell.length_c   1.000
_cell.angle_alpha   90.00
_cell.angle_beta   90.00
_cell.angle_gamma   90.00
#
_symmetry.space_group_name_H-M   'P 1'
#
loop_
_entity.id
_entity.type
_entity.pdbx_description
1 polymer ?
#
loop_
_entity_poly.entity_id
_entity_poly.type
_entity_poly.pdbx_seq_one_letter_code
_entity_poly.pdbx_strand_id
1 'polypeptide(L)'
;QSTEDLQERLFQEMRGRIKETDMTAPVEDGGFWYYERTVQGLNYPIYCRRAGSMEAAEEILLDVNTLAEGHEFCEIGNFRMSTDHRLLAYSYDIDGNESYTIVVK
;
A
#
# COMPACT_ATOMS: atom_id res chain seq x y z
N GLN A 1 -15.32 -11.48 35.12
CA GLN A 1 -14.40 -10.33 35.15
C GLN A 1 -14.24 -9.86 33.72
N SER A 2 -14.29 -8.55 33.46
CA SER A 2 -14.09 -8.01 32.11
C SER A 2 -12.60 -7.99 31.77
N THR A 3 -12.27 -8.22 30.50
CA THR A 3 -10.89 -8.19 29.98
C THR A 3 -10.57 -6.87 29.27
N GLU A 4 -11.46 -5.87 29.34
CA GLU A 4 -11.31 -4.57 28.65
C GLU A 4 -9.96 -3.89 28.91
N ASP A 5 -9.52 -3.83 30.18
CA ASP A 5 -8.22 -3.22 30.54
C ASP A 5 -7.03 -3.93 29.87
N LEU A 6 -7.12 -5.25 29.72
CA LEU A 6 -6.09 -6.04 29.04
C LEU A 6 -6.12 -5.79 27.53
N GLN A 7 -7.31 -5.69 26.93
CA GLN A 7 -7.47 -5.42 25.50
C GLN A 7 -6.89 -4.05 25.13
N GLU A 8 -7.23 -3.01 25.90
CA GLU A 8 -6.72 -1.65 25.67
C GLU A 8 -5.20 -1.60 25.81
N ARG A 9 -4.64 -2.23 26.86
CA ARG A 9 -3.19 -2.29 27.04
C ARG A 9 -2.50 -2.97 25.86
N LEU A 10 -3.02 -4.10 25.39
CA LEU A 10 -2.47 -4.80 24.23
C LEU A 10 -2.57 -3.97 22.95
N PHE A 11 -3.69 -3.29 22.73
CA PHE A 11 -3.88 -2.41 21.57
C PHE A 11 -2.83 -1.29 21.54
N GLN A 12 -2.63 -0.59 22.66
CA GLN A 12 -1.62 0.46 22.77
C GLN A 12 -0.19 -0.07 22.61
N GLU A 13 0.11 -1.24 23.18
CA GLU A 13 1.41 -1.88 23.01
C GLU A 13 1.69 -2.28 21.55
N MET A 14 0.69 -2.80 20.83
CA MET A 14 0.82 -3.15 19.41
C MET A 14 1.01 -1.89 18.56
N ARG A 15 0.15 -0.88 18.74
CA ARG A 15 0.22 0.38 18.00
C ARG A 15 1.55 1.10 18.22
N GLY A 16 2.04 1.14 19.47
CA GLY A 16 3.32 1.78 19.82
C GLY A 16 4.55 1.11 19.21
N ARG A 17 4.44 -0.11 18.67
CA ARG A 17 5.53 -0.83 17.98
C ARG A 17 5.48 -0.68 16.47
N ILE A 18 4.40 -0.12 15.92
CA ILE A 18 4.22 0.09 14.49
C ILE A 18 4.74 1.47 14.13
N LYS A 19 5.61 1.53 13.12
CA LYS A 19 6.03 2.79 12.52
C LYS A 19 5.04 3.13 11.42
N GLU A 20 4.10 4.03 11.70
CA GLU A 20 2.99 4.32 10.77
C GLU A 20 3.48 4.96 9.45
N THR A 21 4.50 5.81 9.50
CA THR A 21 5.15 6.35 8.31
C THR A 21 6.43 5.57 8.02
N ASP A 22 6.39 4.71 7.01
CA ASP A 22 7.53 3.90 6.61
C ASP A 22 7.54 3.65 5.10
N MET A 23 8.63 3.07 4.61
CA MET A 23 8.72 2.59 3.23
C MET A 23 9.44 1.25 3.17
N THR A 24 9.10 0.44 2.17
CA THR A 24 9.82 -0.80 1.88
C THR A 24 11.22 -0.51 1.34
N ALA A 25 12.11 -1.50 1.42
CA ALA A 25 13.40 -1.42 0.75
C ALA A 25 13.17 -1.31 -0.78
N PRO A 26 13.72 -0.26 -1.45
CA PRO A 26 13.50 -0.08 -2.89
C PRO A 26 14.05 -1.23 -3.72
N VAL A 27 13.32 -1.59 -4.77
CA VAL A 27 13.71 -2.61 -5.76
C VAL A 27 13.94 -1.95 -7.10
N GLU A 28 15.12 -2.16 -7.68
CA GLU A 28 15.45 -1.67 -9.02
C GLU A 28 14.90 -2.63 -10.09
N ASP A 29 14.16 -2.09 -11.06
CA ASP A 29 13.69 -2.80 -12.25
C ASP A 29 13.54 -1.83 -13.45
N GLY A 30 14.14 -2.19 -14.58
CA GLY A 30 14.06 -1.43 -15.84
C GLY A 30 14.39 0.07 -15.75
N GLY A 31 15.33 0.46 -14.89
CA GLY A 31 15.72 1.86 -14.68
C GLY A 31 14.79 2.64 -13.76
N PHE A 32 13.94 1.96 -13.01
CA PHE A 32 13.10 2.54 -11.96
C PHE A 32 13.37 1.87 -10.61
N TRP A 33 13.20 2.62 -9.54
CA TRP A 33 13.20 2.13 -8.17
C TRP A 33 11.77 2.09 -7.66
N TYR A 34 11.26 0.90 -7.39
CA TYR A 34 9.90 0.65 -6.89
C TYR A 34 9.91 0.45 -5.38
N TYR A 35 8.90 1.00 -4.71
CA TYR A 35 8.68 0.81 -3.28
C TYR A 35 7.23 1.10 -2.92
N GLU A 36 6.84 0.63 -1.74
CA GLU A 36 5.58 0.97 -1.10
C GLU A 36 5.87 1.86 0.09
N ARG A 37 5.00 2.83 0.36
CA ARG A 37 5.09 3.64 1.59
C ARG A 37 3.76 3.72 2.29
N THR A 38 3.82 3.79 3.61
CA THR A 38 2.69 4.09 4.48
C THR A 38 2.83 5.50 5.04
N VAL A 39 1.72 6.13 5.38
CA VAL A 39 1.69 7.47 5.95
C VAL A 39 0.85 7.43 7.21
N GLN A 40 1.33 8.08 8.27
CA GLN A 40 0.60 8.21 9.52
C GLN A 40 -0.84 8.68 9.31
N GLY A 41 -1.79 7.98 9.96
CA GLY A 41 -3.21 8.26 9.86
C GLY A 41 -3.90 7.78 8.58
N LEU A 42 -3.17 7.17 7.64
CA LEU A 42 -3.72 6.46 6.49
C LEU A 42 -3.67 4.95 6.71
N ASN A 43 -4.66 4.24 6.18
CA ASN A 43 -4.86 2.81 6.45
C ASN A 43 -4.16 1.90 5.42
N TYR A 44 -3.88 2.41 4.22
CA TYR A 44 -3.41 1.60 3.11
C TYR A 44 -2.09 2.13 2.52
N PRO A 45 -1.28 1.24 1.89
CA PRO A 45 -0.02 1.64 1.27
C PRO A 45 -0.23 2.48 0.01
N ILE A 46 0.83 3.19 -0.36
CA ILE A 46 0.94 3.94 -1.62
C ILE A 46 2.09 3.35 -2.42
N TYR A 47 1.79 2.81 -3.59
CA TYR A 47 2.77 2.25 -4.51
C TYR A 47 3.44 3.37 -5.29
N CYS A 48 4.76 3.42 -5.24
CA CYS A 48 5.55 4.50 -5.79
C CYS A 48 6.69 3.98 -6.65
N ARG A 49 7.22 4.84 -7.52
CA ARG A 49 8.51 4.63 -8.18
C ARG A 49 9.32 5.92 -8.32
N ARG A 50 10.62 5.78 -8.57
CA ARG A 50 11.53 6.87 -8.96
C ARG A 50 12.38 6.45 -10.15
N ALA A 51 12.65 7.36 -11.09
CA ALA A 51 13.41 7.04 -12.29
C ALA A 51 14.93 7.17 -12.07
N GLY A 52 15.68 6.12 -12.35
CA GLY A 52 17.15 6.06 -12.33
C GLY A 52 17.80 6.08 -10.95
N SER A 53 17.35 6.95 -10.04
CA SER A 53 17.91 7.07 -8.69
C SER A 53 16.83 7.38 -7.65
N MET A 54 17.10 7.06 -6.39
CA MET A 54 16.19 7.33 -5.27
C MET A 54 16.08 8.82 -4.91
N GLU A 55 16.97 9.65 -5.44
CA GLU A 55 16.94 11.10 -5.33
C GLU A 55 16.06 11.76 -6.40
N ALA A 56 15.68 11.02 -7.46
CA ALA A 56 14.78 11.51 -8.49
C ALA A 56 13.35 11.74 -7.95
N ALA A 57 12.53 12.50 -8.68
CA ALA A 57 11.15 12.77 -8.27
C ALA A 57 10.34 11.47 -8.10
N GLU A 58 9.53 11.41 -7.05
CA GLU A 58 8.58 10.31 -6.81
C GLU A 58 7.41 10.39 -7.79
N GLU A 59 7.05 9.25 -8.35
CA GLU A 59 5.83 9.03 -9.10
C GLU A 59 4.93 8.05 -8.33
N ILE A 60 3.70 8.47 -8.07
CA ILE A 60 2.70 7.61 -7.43
C ILE A 60 2.03 6.76 -8.51
N LEU A 61 2.20 5.44 -8.39
CA LEU A 61 1.59 4.46 -9.29
C LEU A 61 0.16 4.14 -8.86
N LEU A 62 -0.06 3.95 -7.56
CA LEU A 62 -1.38 3.65 -6.99
C LEU A 62 -1.44 4.12 -5.55
N ASP A 63 -2.39 5.01 -5.25
CA ASP A 63 -2.80 5.33 -3.88
C ASP A 63 -4.01 4.48 -3.52
N VAL A 64 -3.81 3.48 -2.66
CA VAL A 64 -4.88 2.57 -2.23
C VAL A 64 -5.85 3.28 -1.30
N ASN A 65 -5.46 4.36 -0.62
CA ASN A 65 -6.36 5.11 0.24
C ASN A 65 -7.43 5.81 -0.59
N THR A 66 -7.05 6.39 -1.74
CA THR A 66 -8.02 6.97 -2.68
C THR A 66 -8.94 5.89 -3.27
N LEU A 67 -8.41 4.70 -3.56
CA LEU A 67 -9.23 3.59 -4.05
C LEU A 67 -10.23 3.10 -2.99
N ALA A 68 -9.85 3.14 -1.71
CA ALA A 68 -10.67 2.74 -0.58
C ALA A 68 -11.69 3.79 -0.13
N GLU A 69 -11.69 5.00 -0.71
CA GLU A 69 -12.62 6.06 -0.32
C GLU A 69 -14.08 5.62 -0.46
N GLY A 70 -14.85 5.69 0.63
CA GLY A 70 -16.25 5.27 0.65
C GLY A 70 -16.47 3.77 0.83
N HIS A 71 -15.40 2.98 0.99
CA HIS A 71 -15.46 1.55 1.25
C HIS A 71 -14.90 1.22 2.64
N GLU A 72 -15.50 0.23 3.32
CA GLU A 72 -15.02 -0.23 4.64
C GLU A 72 -13.79 -1.15 4.51
N PHE A 73 -13.54 -1.67 3.31
CA PHE A 73 -12.46 -2.59 3.00
C PHE A 73 -11.89 -2.27 1.62
N CYS A 74 -10.59 -2.52 1.45
CA CYS A 74 -9.93 -2.50 0.16
C CYS A 74 -8.68 -3.37 0.25
N GLU A 75 -8.51 -4.30 -0.68
CA GLU A 75 -7.35 -5.15 -0.82
C GLU A 75 -6.82 -5.07 -2.25
N ILE A 76 -5.49 -4.98 -2.38
CA ILE A 76 -4.81 -5.14 -3.65
C ILE A 76 -4.30 -6.57 -3.73
N GLY A 77 -4.75 -7.31 -4.74
CA GLY A 77 -4.30 -8.68 -4.98
C GLY A 77 -3.00 -8.72 -5.79
N ASN A 78 -3.11 -8.58 -7.11
CA ASN A 78 -1.96 -8.49 -8.00
C ASN A 78 -1.60 -7.04 -8.28
N PHE A 79 -0.30 -6.76 -8.35
CA PHE A 79 0.27 -5.49 -8.80
C PHE A 79 1.47 -5.79 -9.71
N ARG A 80 1.36 -5.41 -10.99
CA ARG A 80 2.36 -5.74 -12.02
C ARG A 80 2.52 -4.62 -13.03
N MET A 81 3.75 -4.15 -13.16
CA MET A 81 4.16 -3.27 -14.27
C MET A 81 4.34 -4.09 -15.55
N SER A 82 4.04 -3.48 -16.70
CA SER A 82 4.45 -4.00 -18.00
C SER A 82 5.98 -3.99 -18.12
N THR A 83 6.53 -4.83 -19.01
CA THR A 83 7.99 -4.95 -19.22
C THR A 83 8.64 -3.65 -19.69
N ASP A 84 7.89 -2.77 -20.35
CA ASP A 84 8.36 -1.44 -20.74
C ASP A 84 8.06 -0.36 -19.69
N HIS A 85 7.49 -0.74 -18.55
CA HIS A 85 7.12 0.12 -17.42
C HIS A 85 6.13 1.24 -17.76
N ARG A 86 5.35 1.08 -18.83
CA ARG A 86 4.38 2.08 -19.29
C ARG A 86 2.96 1.85 -18.81
N LEU A 87 2.61 0.59 -18.53
CA LEU A 87 1.29 0.21 -18.06
C LEU A 87 1.40 -0.47 -16.69
N LEU A 88 0.42 -0.20 -15.83
CA LEU A 88 0.22 -0.90 -14.58
C LEU A 88 -1.05 -1.74 -14.68
N ALA A 89 -0.91 -3.05 -14.45
CA ALA A 89 -2.03 -3.93 -14.14
C ALA A 89 -2.12 -4.12 -12.63
N TYR A 90 -3.29 -3.87 -12.05
CA TYR A 90 -3.57 -4.19 -10.66
C TYR A 90 -4.95 -4.82 -10.50
N SER A 91 -5.13 -5.61 -9.44
CA SER A 91 -6.42 -6.18 -9.08
C SER A 91 -6.83 -5.75 -7.69
N TYR A 92 -8.12 -5.46 -7.48
CA TYR A 92 -8.62 -5.03 -6.18
C TYR A 92 -9.94 -5.71 -5.79
N ASP A 93 -10.15 -5.86 -4.48
CA ASP A 93 -11.39 -6.32 -3.83
C ASP A 93 -11.78 -5.28 -2.76
N ILE A 94 -13.04 -4.84 -2.76
CA ILE A 94 -13.61 -3.87 -1.80
C ILE A 94 -14.64 -4.49 -0.86
N ASP A 95 -15.02 -5.75 -1.09
CA ASP A 95 -16.05 -6.47 -0.34
C ASP A 95 -15.46 -7.59 0.53
N GLY A 96 -14.18 -7.94 0.34
CA GLY A 96 -13.47 -8.98 1.10
C GLY A 96 -13.94 -10.40 0.78
N ASN A 97 -14.48 -10.60 -0.42
CA ASN A 97 -15.02 -11.88 -0.88
C ASN A 97 -14.02 -12.67 -1.76
N GLU A 98 -12.78 -12.18 -1.86
CA GLU A 98 -11.70 -12.72 -2.69
C GLU A 98 -12.03 -12.70 -4.20
N SER A 99 -13.00 -11.88 -4.62
CA SER A 99 -13.32 -11.61 -6.02
C SER A 99 -12.73 -10.27 -6.43
N TYR A 100 -11.85 -10.31 -7.43
CA TYR A 100 -11.05 -9.16 -7.79
C TYR A 100 -11.45 -8.56 -9.13
N THR A 101 -11.56 -7.23 -9.16
CA THR A 101 -11.64 -6.46 -10.41
C THR A 101 -10.22 -6.13 -10.87
N ILE A 102 -9.90 -6.42 -12.13
CA ILE A 102 -8.60 -6.10 -12.75
C ILE A 102 -8.72 -4.80 -13.53
N VAL A 103 -7.76 -3.90 -13.31
CA VAL A 103 -7.61 -2.62 -14.03
C VAL A 103 -6.24 -2.58 -14.67
N VAL A 104 -6.19 -2.11 -15.92
CA VAL A 104 -4.95 -1.76 -16.63
C VAL A 104 -4.99 -0.26 -16.91
N LYS A 105 -3.96 0.48 -16.49
CA LYS A 105 -3.83 1.92 -16.77
C LYS A 105 -2.44 2.30 -17.24
#